data_AF-A0A9X8VEY2-F1
#
_entry.id   AF-A0A9X8VEY2-F1
#
_cell.length_a   1.000
_cell.length_b   1.000
_cell.length_c   1.000
_cell.angle_alpha   90.00
_cell.angle_beta   90.00
_cell.angle_gamma   90.00
#
_symmetry.space_group_name_H-M   'P 1'
#
loop_
_entity.id
_entity.type
_entity.pdbx_description
1 polymer ?
#
loop_
_entity_poly.entity_id
_entity_poly.type
_entity_poly.pdbx_seq_one_letter_code
_entity_poly.pdbx_strand_id
1 'polypeptide(L)' 'HYDTDAGQDLHAMAGHGGGDYFLMQHFIAAIRANDPSQVLAGPAEALESHLMVFAAERARREAAVIALSG' A
#
# COMPACT_ATOMS: atom_id res chain seq x y z
N HIS A 1 30.38 -18.41 23.90
CA HIS A 1 29.44 -19.01 22.93
C HIS A 1 28.36 -17.96 22.73
N TYR A 2 28.50 -17.10 21.72
CA TYR A 2 27.48 -16.09 21.44
C TYR A 2 26.30 -16.82 20.81
N ASP A 3 25.22 -16.94 21.58
CA ASP A 3 23.93 -17.38 21.08
C ASP A 3 23.25 -16.14 20.48
N THR A 4 23.39 -16.00 19.15
CA THR A 4 22.66 -14.98 18.40
C THR A 4 21.23 -15.46 18.22
N ASP A 5 20.35 -14.88 19.03
CA ASP A 5 18.89 -14.96 18.94
C ASP A 5 18.38 -14.25 17.67
N ALA A 6 18.81 -14.74 16.50
CA ALA A 6 18.38 -14.28 15.18
C ALA A 6 16.88 -14.53 14.91
N GLY A 7 16.16 -15.13 15.86
CA GLY A 7 14.72 -15.37 15.80
C GLY A 7 13.86 -14.15 16.13
N GLN A 8 14.42 -13.14 16.80
CA GLN A 8 13.64 -11.99 17.31
C GLN A 8 13.53 -10.83 16.29
N ASP A 9 14.54 -10.59 15.46
CA ASP A 9 14.54 -9.49 14.48
C ASP A 9 13.58 -9.72 13.29
N LEU A 10 13.30 -10.99 12.95
CA LEU A 10 12.32 -11.38 11.92
C LEU A 10 10.87 -11.05 12.33
N HIS A 11 10.61 -10.94 13.64
CA HIS A 11 9.29 -10.59 14.15
C HIS A 11 9.01 -9.08 14.06
N ALA A 12 10.01 -8.25 13.80
CA ALA A 12 9.85 -6.80 13.62
C ALA A 12 9.51 -6.39 12.17
N MET A 13 9.59 -7.32 11.20
CA MET A 13 8.88 -7.20 9.92
C MET A 13 7.37 -7.47 10.05
N ALA A 14 6.90 -7.80 11.26
CA ALA A 14 5.57 -8.33 11.55
C ALA A 14 4.50 -7.28 11.86
N GLY A 15 4.49 -6.18 11.12
CA GLY A 15 3.25 -5.45 10.87
C GLY A 15 2.46 -6.11 9.74
N HIS A 16 1.96 -7.33 9.98
CA HIS A 16 1.08 -8.08 9.05
C HIS A 16 1.66 -8.47 7.66
N GLY A 17 2.95 -8.83 7.58
CA GLY A 17 3.51 -9.57 6.42
C GLY A 17 4.58 -8.84 5.59
N GLY A 18 5.22 -7.81 6.14
CA GLY A 18 6.33 -7.11 5.47
C GLY A 18 5.91 -6.21 4.31
N GLY A 19 4.62 -5.86 4.20
CA GLY A 19 4.09 -5.01 3.12
C GLY A 19 4.81 -3.66 3.02
N ASP A 20 5.04 -2.99 4.15
CA ASP A 20 5.75 -1.70 4.18
C ASP A 20 7.20 -1.82 3.73
N TYR A 21 7.86 -2.93 4.08
CA TYR A 21 9.24 -3.17 3.66
C TYR A 21 9.32 -3.32 2.14
N PHE A 22 8.46 -4.14 1.55
CA PHE A 22 8.44 -4.33 0.10
C PHE A 22 8.00 -3.06 -0.62
N LEU A 23 7.03 -2.31 -0.09
CA LEU A 23 6.62 -1.01 -0.62
C LEU A 23 7.82 -0.06 -0.73
N MET A 24 8.57 0.10 0.37
CA MET A 24 9.75 0.97 0.39
C MET A 24 10.88 0.44 -0.48
N GLN A 25 11.10 -0.87 -0.50
CA GLN A 25 12.09 -1.51 -1.37
C GLN A 25 11.80 -1.23 -2.86
N HIS A 26 10.55 -1.42 -3.30
CA HIS A 26 10.12 -1.17 -4.68
C HIS A 26 10.20 0.31 -5.05
N PHE A 27 9.80 1.21 -4.15
CA PHE A 27 9.90 2.64 -4.37
C PHE A 27 11.35 3.10 -4.59
N ILE A 28 12.28 2.64 -3.75
CA ILE A 28 13.71 2.97 -3.89
C ILE A 28 14.29 2.38 -5.18
N ALA A 29 13.87 1.17 -5.58
CA ALA A 29 14.29 0.56 -6.83
C ALA A 29 13.86 1.39 -8.06
N ALA A 30 12.61 1.88 -8.08
CA ALA A 30 12.09 2.74 -9.14
C ALA A 30 12.90 4.05 -9.28
N ILE A 31 13.26 4.68 -8.16
CA ILE A 31 14.11 5.88 -8.15
C ILE A 31 15.50 5.56 -8.72
N ARG A 32 16.14 4.47 -8.26
CA ARG A 32 17.48 4.06 -8.73
C ARG A 32 17.51 3.76 -10.22
N ALA A 33 16.45 3.16 -10.75
CA ALA A 33 16.31 2.86 -12.17
C ALA A 33 15.91 4.09 -13.00
N ASN A 34 15.54 5.21 -12.36
CA ASN A 34 14.89 6.35 -12.99
C ASN A 34 13.67 5.92 -13.84
N ASP A 35 12.91 4.97 -13.30
CA ASP A 35 11.79 4.31 -13.99
C ASP A 35 10.55 4.30 -13.08
N PRO A 36 9.68 5.30 -13.20
CA PRO A 36 8.48 5.42 -12.37
C PRO A 36 7.43 4.33 -12.65
N SER A 37 7.53 3.59 -13.77
CA SER A 37 6.59 2.51 -14.08
C SER A 37 6.67 1.32 -13.12
N GLN A 38 7.74 1.25 -12.32
CA GLN A 38 7.93 0.22 -11.29
C GLN A 38 7.12 0.48 -10.01
N VAL A 39 6.54 1.68 -9.85
CA VAL A 39 5.62 1.99 -8.74
C VAL A 39 4.19 1.65 -9.18
N LEU A 40 3.71 0.47 -8.78
CA LEU A 40 2.40 -0.04 -9.18
C LEU A 40 1.20 0.66 -8.53
N ALA A 41 1.40 1.32 -7.37
CA ALA A 41 0.40 2.11 -6.68
C ALA A 41 0.78 3.59 -6.76
N GLY A 42 0.60 4.16 -7.95
CA GLY A 42 0.92 5.54 -8.24
C GLY A 42 -0.18 6.52 -7.83
N PRO A 43 -0.07 7.79 -8.27
CA PRO A 43 -1.05 8.82 -7.95
C PRO A 43 -2.46 8.52 -8.48
N ALA A 44 -2.58 7.81 -9.61
CA ALA A 44 -3.86 7.47 -10.22
C ALA A 44 -4.63 6.44 -9.36
N GLU A 45 -3.96 5.36 -8.96
CA GLU A 45 -4.53 4.32 -8.10
C GLU A 45 -4.89 4.90 -6.72
N ALA A 46 -4.07 5.82 -6.19
CA ALA A 46 -4.38 6.53 -4.95
C ALA A 46 -5.64 7.39 -5.10
N LEU A 47 -5.79 8.14 -6.20
CA LEU A 47 -6.97 8.97 -6.45
C LEU A 47 -8.24 8.12 -6.58
N GLU A 48 -8.18 7.02 -7.33
CA GLU A 48 -9.29 6.08 -7.49
C GLU A 48 -9.75 5.52 -6.14
N SER A 49 -8.81 5.10 -5.28
CA SER A 49 -9.11 4.62 -3.93
C SER A 49 -9.84 5.66 -3.09
N HIS A 50 -9.40 6.93 -3.13
CA HIS A 50 -10.08 8.01 -2.41
C HIS A 50 -11.49 8.28 -2.94
N LEU A 51 -11.68 8.30 -4.27
CA LEU A 51 -13.01 8.47 -4.88
C LEU A 51 -13.95 7.32 -4.49
N MET A 52 -13.44 6.10 -4.42
CA MET A 52 -14.18 4.93 -3.96
C MET A 52 -14.65 5.09 -2.51
N VAL A 53 -13.78 5.56 -1.61
CA VAL A 53 -14.16 5.83 -0.21
C VAL A 53 -15.27 6.87 -0.11
N PHE A 54 -15.20 7.96 -0.89
CA PHE A 54 -16.26 8.98 -0.90
C PHE A 54 -17.59 8.44 -1.43
N ALA A 55 -17.56 7.65 -2.50
CA ALA A 55 -18.76 7.03 -3.05
C ALA A 55 -19.38 6.03 -2.06
N ALA A 56 -18.56 5.23 -1.37
CA ALA A 56 -18.99 4.28 -0.35
C ALA A 56 -19.64 4.99 0.85
N GLU A 57 -19.03 6.08 1.34
CA GLU A 57 -19.60 6.86 2.44
C GLU A 57 -20.93 7.53 2.03
N ARG A 58 -21.05 7.98 0.78
CA ARG A 58 -22.33 8.47 0.24
C ARG A 58 -23.38 7.36 0.18
N ALA A 59 -23.02 6.19 -0.36
CA ALA A 59 -23.90 5.03 -0.45
C ALA A 59 -24.45 4.61 0.93
N ARG A 60 -23.59 4.61 1.96
CA ARG A 60 -23.96 4.31 3.35
C ARG A 60 -24.98 5.30 3.93
N ARG A 61 -24.83 6.59 3.62
CA ARG A 61 -25.73 7.66 4.11
C ARG A 61 -27.08 7.66 3.41
N GLU A 62 -27.07 7.43 2.11
CA GLU A 62 -28.26 7.52 1.26
C GLU A 62 -29.00 6.18 1.11
N ALA A 63 -28.40 5.08 1.60
CA ALA A 63 -28.88 3.72 1.41
C ALA A 63 -29.14 3.40 -0.08
N ALA A 64 -28.23 3.87 -0.94
CA ALA A 64 -28.36 3.83 -2.40
C ALA A 64 -27.09 3.30 -3.08
N VAL A 65 -27.25 2.77 -4.30
CA VAL A 65 -26.12 2.38 -5.16
C VAL A 65 -25.53 3.63 -5.82
N ILE A 66 -24.24 3.86 -5.62
CA ILE A 66 -23.50 4.98 -6.19
C ILE A 66 -22.55 4.46 -7.28
N ALA A 67 -22.71 4.95 -8.51
CA ALA A 67 -21.76 4.69 -9.58
C ALA A 67 -20.47 5.50 -9.37
N LEU A 68 -19.32 4.87 -9.61
CA LEU A 68 -18.04 5.56 -9.73
C LEU A 68 -17.96 6.14 -11.15
N SER A 69 -17.75 7.46 -11.24
CA SER A 69 -17.48 8.12 -12.50
C SER A 69 -15.98 8.04 -12.77
N GLY A 70 -15.59 7.38 -13.86
CA GLY A 70 -14.23 7.42 -14.41
C GLY A 70 -14.03 8.60 -15.35
#